data_AF-A0A445KXT4-F1
#
_entry.id   AF-A0A445KXT4-F1
#
_cell.length_a   1.000
_cell.length_b   1.000
_cell.length_c   1.000
_cell.angle_alpha   90.00
_cell.angle_beta   90.00
_cell.angle_gamma   90.00
#
_symmetry.space_group_name_H-M   'P 1'
#
loop_
_entity.id
_entity.type
_entity.pdbx_description
1 polymer ?
#
loop_
_entity_poly.entity_id
_entity_poly.type
_entity_poly.pdbx_seq_one_letter_code
_entity_poly.pdbx_strand_id
1 'polypeptide(L)'
;MDDEERERLLERERLQIQVIRQLDLEDLVVEEVDHSDEEDIDGDPDEEYALFLSQYHLDASLPPPSSAEFNFDTYIAPLHTYLGDVEDTRHRTAFLDGGAILNLPLFCLGGVVLFPGATLPLRVIEPHLVAAVERALTQDDIPCTIGVIRIHRDTATRRTKSASIGTTAEIRQFGRLGDGSLNVVTRGQQRFRLRRSWTDVEGVPYGEIQVIEEDLPLRIPRDAFGKSAPLSNMPCSQGVSHNLSPKYSHVNMQRSKNEENDSEPNSEESFESELSLMERKIHLSVVGSSYVHDTMDESANDNDVKFMHNSDQEIRSNLDSRTGKCSTSGKQSSKEELSRCKNICAYPSYKISKAFWPHWAYQMFDSYSLAQRAADMWKRIVGMPDMDSLIKKPDILSFHIASKIPVSESTRQELLDIDGIAYRLRREIELLESIDLIRCKSCETIIAKRSDMLVMSSEGPLSAYVNPGGYVHEIMTLYKANGLALVGSAATDYSWFPGYAWTIATCATCKTQMGWLFTARNKQLKPSYFWGIRSCQLAEEIRQNL
;
A
#
# COMPACT_ATOMS: atom_id res chain seq x y z
N MET A 1 -1.43 -32.91 -14.42
CA MET A 1 -0.19 -33.09 -13.64
C MET A 1 0.23 -34.52 -13.90
N ASP A 2 1.49 -34.75 -14.28
CA ASP A 2 1.96 -36.13 -14.44
C ASP A 2 2.11 -36.76 -13.04
N ASP A 3 1.81 -38.04 -12.89
CA ASP A 3 1.82 -38.69 -11.57
C ASP A 3 3.25 -38.74 -11.01
N GLU A 4 4.26 -38.99 -11.85
CA GLU A 4 5.68 -38.88 -11.49
C GLU A 4 6.08 -37.45 -11.07
N GLU A 5 5.49 -36.40 -11.64
CA GLU A 5 5.86 -35.02 -11.30
C GLU A 5 5.28 -34.58 -9.96
N ARG A 6 4.06 -35.08 -9.62
CA ARG A 6 3.51 -34.97 -8.27
C ARG A 6 4.34 -35.74 -7.27
N GLU A 7 4.76 -36.95 -7.63
CA GLU A 7 5.59 -37.81 -6.78
C GLU A 7 6.96 -37.17 -6.52
N ARG A 8 7.64 -36.59 -7.51
CA ARG A 8 8.90 -35.85 -7.32
C ARG A 8 8.76 -34.56 -6.51
N LEU A 9 7.60 -33.89 -6.53
CA LEU A 9 7.33 -32.73 -5.68
C LEU A 9 7.10 -33.16 -4.23
N LEU A 10 6.29 -34.20 -4.01
CA LEU A 10 6.12 -34.83 -2.70
C LEU A 10 7.43 -35.40 -2.18
N GLU A 11 8.31 -35.92 -3.05
CA GLU A 11 9.62 -36.43 -2.67
C GLU A 11 10.58 -35.29 -2.28
N ARG A 12 10.50 -34.11 -2.93
CA ARG A 12 11.22 -32.91 -2.48
C ARG A 12 10.68 -32.36 -1.16
N GLU A 13 9.37 -32.33 -0.96
CA GLU A 13 8.78 -31.93 0.33
C GLU A 13 9.09 -32.95 1.44
N ARG A 14 9.14 -34.25 1.12
CA ARG A 14 9.61 -35.31 2.03
C ARG A 14 11.09 -35.16 2.36
N LEU A 15 11.96 -34.96 1.37
CA LEU A 15 13.39 -34.70 1.59
C LEU A 15 13.59 -33.42 2.40
N GLN A 16 12.76 -32.39 2.20
CA GLN A 16 12.79 -31.18 3.04
C GLN A 16 12.40 -31.48 4.49
N ILE A 17 11.34 -32.27 4.72
CA ILE A 17 10.94 -32.74 6.07
C ILE A 17 12.01 -33.67 6.67
N GLN A 18 12.69 -34.47 5.85
CA GLN A 18 13.68 -35.45 6.27
C GLN A 18 15.01 -34.80 6.62
N VAL A 19 15.45 -33.77 5.87
CA VAL A 19 16.61 -32.93 6.22
C VAL A 19 16.35 -32.16 7.52
N ILE A 20 15.14 -31.63 7.72
CA ILE A 20 14.76 -31.01 9.00
C ILE A 20 14.89 -32.03 10.15
N ARG A 21 14.34 -33.24 9.98
CA ARG A 21 14.46 -34.33 10.96
C ARG A 21 15.87 -34.89 11.17
N GLN A 22 16.77 -34.73 10.19
CA GLN A 22 18.15 -35.23 10.30
C GLN A 22 19.03 -34.30 11.13
N LEU A 23 18.70 -33.00 11.18
CA LEU A 23 19.31 -32.03 12.07
C LEU A 23 18.86 -32.22 13.54
N ASP A 24 17.73 -32.88 13.78
CA ASP A 24 17.25 -33.26 15.12
C ASP A 24 17.96 -34.53 15.69
N LEU A 25 18.92 -35.11 14.96
CA LEU A 25 19.51 -36.44 15.23
C LEU A 25 21.05 -36.45 15.37
N GLU A 26 21.70 -35.29 15.43
CA GLU A 26 23.10 -35.22 15.84
C GLU A 26 23.19 -35.17 17.38
N ASP A 27 23.39 -36.35 17.98
CA ASP A 27 23.47 -36.56 19.43
C ASP A 27 24.52 -35.64 20.09
N LEU A 28 24.05 -34.65 20.85
CA LEU A 28 24.90 -33.93 21.80
C LEU A 28 25.26 -34.86 22.97
N VAL A 29 26.52 -35.29 23.02
CA VAL A 29 27.10 -35.95 24.20
C VAL A 29 27.13 -34.94 25.34
N VAL A 30 26.19 -35.06 26.27
CA VAL A 30 26.15 -34.27 27.51
C VAL A 30 27.00 -34.98 28.56
N GLU A 31 27.98 -34.28 29.15
CA GLU A 31 28.71 -34.78 30.32
C GLU A 31 27.77 -34.82 31.53
N GLU A 32 27.73 -35.96 32.21
CA GLU A 32 26.91 -36.17 33.41
C GLU A 32 27.41 -35.30 34.57
N VAL A 33 26.49 -34.60 35.23
CA VAL A 33 26.75 -33.93 36.52
C VAL A 33 25.73 -34.47 37.52
N ASP A 34 26.20 -35.32 38.42
CA ASP A 34 25.39 -35.92 39.49
C ASP A 34 24.73 -34.85 40.38
N HIS A 35 23.40 -34.85 40.41
CA HIS A 35 22.67 -34.42 41.60
C HIS A 35 21.48 -35.36 41.84
N SER A 36 21.60 -36.14 42.91
CA SER A 36 20.48 -36.87 43.50
C SER A 36 19.41 -35.90 43.98
N ASP A 37 18.14 -36.23 43.74
CA ASP A 37 17.21 -36.65 44.81
C ASP A 37 15.88 -37.08 44.15
N GLU A 38 15.39 -38.28 44.51
CA GLU A 38 14.16 -38.88 43.98
C GLU A 38 12.93 -38.41 44.77
N GLU A 39 11.82 -38.10 44.08
CA GLU A 39 10.47 -38.25 44.63
C GLU A 39 9.53 -38.82 43.56
N ASP A 40 9.03 -40.04 43.78
CA ASP A 40 8.14 -40.78 42.88
C ASP A 40 6.71 -40.20 42.88
N ILE A 41 6.14 -39.99 41.67
CA ILE A 41 4.69 -39.87 41.47
C ILE A 41 4.29 -40.69 40.23
N ASP A 42 3.85 -41.93 40.45
CA ASP A 42 3.16 -42.74 39.44
C ASP A 42 1.77 -42.14 39.14
N GLY A 43 1.55 -41.71 37.89
CA GLY A 43 0.28 -41.22 37.38
C GLY A 43 0.16 -41.41 35.87
N ASP A 44 -0.90 -42.09 35.44
CA ASP A 44 -1.16 -42.42 34.03
C ASP A 44 -1.48 -41.16 33.19
N PRO A 45 -0.71 -40.82 32.13
CA PRO A 45 -0.87 -39.54 31.42
C PRO A 45 -2.17 -39.37 30.62
N ASP A 46 -2.85 -40.47 30.29
CA ASP A 46 -3.88 -40.47 29.24
C ASP A 46 -5.28 -40.00 29.72
N GLU A 47 -5.60 -40.05 31.02
CA GLU A 47 -6.91 -39.60 31.53
C GLU A 47 -7.02 -38.07 31.73
N GLU A 48 -5.94 -37.39 32.14
CA GLU A 48 -5.99 -35.93 32.38
C GLU A 48 -6.14 -35.15 31.05
N TYR A 49 -5.53 -35.66 29.97
CA TYR A 49 -5.61 -35.04 28.64
C TYR A 49 -7.00 -35.17 28.00
N ALA A 50 -7.71 -36.27 28.26
CA ALA A 50 -9.07 -36.50 27.77
C ALA A 50 -10.09 -35.57 28.44
N LEU A 51 -9.95 -35.34 29.75
CA LEU A 51 -10.83 -34.43 30.49
C LEU A 51 -10.66 -32.97 30.03
N PHE A 52 -9.43 -32.53 29.73
CA PHE A 52 -9.15 -31.16 29.25
C PHE A 52 -9.87 -30.82 27.93
N LEU A 53 -9.96 -31.78 27.00
CA LEU A 53 -10.65 -31.60 25.72
C LEU A 53 -12.18 -31.56 25.87
N SER A 54 -12.74 -32.14 26.93
CA SER A 54 -14.20 -32.20 27.11
C SER A 54 -14.84 -30.85 27.49
N GLN A 55 -14.07 -29.93 28.09
CA GLN A 55 -14.62 -28.76 28.78
C GLN A 55 -14.88 -27.52 27.90
N TYR A 56 -14.61 -27.59 26.59
CA TYR A 56 -14.72 -26.44 25.66
C TYR A 56 -15.78 -26.60 24.55
N HIS A 57 -16.71 -27.55 24.68
CA HIS A 57 -17.89 -27.60 23.81
C HIS A 57 -19.07 -26.76 24.35
N LEU A 58 -19.33 -25.67 23.62
CA LEU A 58 -20.45 -24.71 23.74
C LEU A 58 -20.44 -23.78 24.98
N ASP A 59 -20.21 -22.49 24.74
CA ASP A 59 -21.38 -21.60 24.58
C ASP A 59 -21.10 -20.50 23.54
N ALA A 60 -22.14 -20.12 22.79
CA ALA A 60 -22.08 -19.19 21.66
C ALA A 60 -22.70 -17.82 22.02
N SER A 61 -22.23 -17.19 23.10
CA SER A 61 -22.67 -15.87 23.55
C SER A 61 -21.65 -15.18 24.47
N LEU A 62 -20.50 -14.77 23.92
CA LEU A 62 -19.58 -13.84 24.59
C LEU A 62 -19.33 -12.60 23.70
N PRO A 63 -19.32 -11.38 24.28
CA PRO A 63 -18.99 -10.16 23.53
C PRO A 63 -17.54 -10.20 23.05
N PRO A 64 -17.17 -9.42 22.01
CA PRO A 64 -15.81 -9.39 21.50
C PRO A 64 -14.83 -8.97 22.61
N PRO A 65 -13.69 -9.66 22.78
CA PRO A 65 -12.75 -9.34 23.85
C PRO A 65 -12.16 -7.95 23.63
N SER A 66 -12.53 -7.00 24.48
CA SER A 66 -11.85 -5.72 24.61
C SER A 66 -10.41 -5.97 25.05
N SER A 67 -9.46 -5.83 24.12
CA SER A 67 -8.01 -5.95 24.34
C SER A 67 -7.63 -7.12 25.26
N ALA A 68 -7.62 -8.34 24.71
CA ALA A 68 -6.85 -9.41 25.35
C ALA A 68 -5.43 -8.88 25.60
N GLU A 69 -4.95 -9.03 26.83
CA GLU A 69 -3.70 -8.46 27.35
C GLU A 69 -2.53 -8.86 26.44
N PHE A 70 -2.10 -7.97 25.55
CA PHE A 70 -1.10 -8.25 24.51
C PHE A 70 0.23 -7.64 24.94
N ASN A 71 1.28 -8.46 25.08
CA ASN A 71 2.57 -8.04 25.64
C ASN A 71 3.80 -8.54 24.88
N PHE A 72 3.62 -9.18 23.71
CA PHE A 72 4.73 -9.43 22.81
C PHE A 72 5.23 -8.10 22.21
N ASP A 73 6.54 -7.86 22.25
CA ASP A 73 7.14 -6.69 21.62
C ASP A 73 7.22 -6.88 20.10
N THR A 74 6.31 -6.20 19.38
CA THR A 74 6.22 -6.26 17.92
C THR A 74 7.44 -5.67 17.20
N TYR A 75 8.31 -4.92 17.89
CA TYR A 75 9.55 -4.43 17.31
C TYR A 75 10.64 -5.51 17.19
N ILE A 76 10.49 -6.67 17.84
CA ILE A 76 11.50 -7.74 17.79
C ILE A 76 11.51 -8.47 16.43
N ALA A 77 10.35 -8.82 15.88
CA ALA A 77 10.27 -9.61 14.64
C ALA A 77 10.91 -8.92 13.39
N PRO A 78 10.77 -7.59 13.17
CA PRO A 78 11.50 -6.85 12.13
C PRO A 78 13.02 -6.85 12.27
N LEU A 79 13.57 -7.06 13.47
CA LEU A 79 15.03 -7.08 13.69
C LEU A 79 15.68 -8.37 13.18
N HIS A 80 14.88 -9.38 12.81
CA HIS A 80 15.32 -10.66 12.28
C HIS A 80 16.45 -11.34 13.08
N THR A 81 16.39 -11.25 14.42
CA THR A 81 17.45 -11.73 15.33
C THR A 81 17.77 -13.23 15.22
N TYR A 82 16.88 -14.02 14.63
CA TYR A 82 17.11 -15.42 14.27
C TYR A 82 18.23 -15.62 13.21
N LEU A 83 18.67 -14.55 12.54
CA LEU A 83 19.83 -14.54 11.64
C LEU A 83 21.17 -14.48 12.39
N GLY A 84 21.18 -14.28 13.71
CA GLY A 84 22.40 -14.12 14.50
C GLY A 84 23.12 -12.81 14.23
N ASP A 85 24.45 -12.81 14.39
CA ASP A 85 25.27 -11.60 14.27
C ASP A 85 25.37 -11.13 12.81
N VAL A 86 24.83 -9.94 12.54
CA VAL A 86 24.91 -9.23 11.26
C VAL A 86 25.43 -7.81 11.47
N GLU A 87 26.29 -7.34 10.56
CA GLU A 87 26.89 -6.01 10.60
C GLU A 87 26.13 -5.02 9.72
N ASP A 88 25.87 -3.81 10.23
CA ASP A 88 25.28 -2.72 9.45
C ASP A 88 26.22 -2.23 8.35
N THR A 89 25.73 -2.20 7.11
CA THR A 89 26.42 -1.51 6.02
C THR A 89 26.35 0.00 6.24
N ARG A 90 27.50 0.68 6.29
CA ARG A 90 27.57 2.14 6.52
C ARG A 90 27.13 2.98 5.32
N HIS A 91 26.82 2.35 4.19
CA HIS A 91 26.42 3.02 2.97
C HIS A 91 24.93 3.39 3.00
N ARG A 92 24.62 4.55 2.43
CA ARG A 92 23.27 4.90 1.96
C ARG A 92 23.37 5.15 0.48
N THR A 93 22.89 4.21 -0.31
CA THR A 93 22.84 4.39 -1.76
C THR A 93 21.85 5.51 -2.07
N ALA A 94 22.26 6.48 -2.89
CA ALA A 94 21.35 7.52 -3.34
C ALA A 94 20.25 6.91 -4.21
N PHE A 95 19.07 7.53 -4.24
CA PHE A 95 18.05 7.20 -5.24
C PHE A 95 18.63 7.44 -6.64
N LEU A 96 18.42 6.47 -7.53
CA LEU A 96 18.85 6.53 -8.92
C LEU A 96 17.86 7.37 -9.73
N ASP A 97 18.37 8.09 -10.72
CA ASP A 97 17.55 8.93 -11.61
C ASP A 97 16.50 8.11 -12.38
N GLY A 98 15.33 8.69 -12.60
CA GLY A 98 14.27 8.11 -13.42
C GLY A 98 14.76 7.76 -14.82
N GLY A 99 14.50 6.53 -15.26
CA GLY A 99 14.93 6.03 -16.57
C GLY A 99 16.40 5.62 -16.68
N ALA A 100 17.21 5.75 -15.62
CA ALA A 100 18.61 5.30 -15.60
C ALA A 100 18.73 3.80 -15.93
N ILE A 101 19.77 3.43 -16.67
CA ILE A 101 20.06 2.05 -17.09
C ILE A 101 21.37 1.59 -16.45
N LEU A 102 21.32 0.43 -15.79
CA LEU A 102 22.41 -0.09 -14.97
C LEU A 102 22.39 -1.62 -14.97
N ASN A 103 23.53 -2.22 -14.63
CA ASN A 103 23.68 -3.67 -14.51
C ASN A 103 23.87 -4.05 -13.04
N LEU A 104 22.97 -4.89 -12.51
CA LEU A 104 23.02 -5.37 -11.12
C LEU A 104 22.95 -6.90 -11.04
N PRO A 105 23.50 -7.53 -9.99
CA PRO A 105 23.21 -8.91 -9.65
C PRO A 105 21.71 -9.10 -9.34
N LEU A 106 21.11 -10.21 -9.79
CA LEU A 106 19.68 -10.47 -9.68
C LEU A 106 19.32 -11.62 -8.74
N PHE A 107 18.48 -11.35 -7.74
CA PHE A 107 17.81 -12.36 -6.93
C PHE A 107 16.44 -12.70 -7.54
N CYS A 108 16.40 -13.83 -8.26
CA CYS A 108 15.19 -14.36 -8.91
C CYS A 108 14.39 -15.24 -7.93
N LEU A 109 13.47 -14.65 -7.18
CA LEU A 109 12.77 -15.33 -6.08
C LEU A 109 11.41 -15.89 -6.48
N GLY A 110 11.15 -17.15 -6.14
CA GLY A 110 9.85 -17.78 -6.30
C GLY A 110 8.93 -17.43 -5.14
N GLY A 111 7.76 -16.86 -5.42
CA GLY A 111 6.74 -16.60 -4.39
C GLY A 111 6.96 -15.37 -3.52
N VAL A 112 7.87 -14.46 -3.90
CA VAL A 112 8.12 -13.18 -3.21
C VAL A 112 7.94 -12.03 -4.21
N VAL A 113 7.26 -10.96 -3.79
CA VAL A 113 7.20 -9.68 -4.51
C VAL A 113 7.73 -8.60 -3.58
N LEU A 114 8.96 -8.13 -3.82
CA LEU A 114 9.55 -7.06 -3.02
C LEU A 114 8.96 -5.72 -3.45
N PHE A 115 8.34 -5.01 -2.51
CA PHE A 115 7.86 -3.64 -2.70
C PHE A 115 8.90 -2.62 -2.22
N PRO A 116 8.93 -1.40 -2.79
CA PRO A 116 9.65 -0.27 -2.23
C PRO A 116 9.33 -0.07 -0.74
N GLY A 117 10.38 0.16 0.06
CA GLY A 117 10.31 0.34 1.51
C GLY A 117 10.17 -0.94 2.35
N ALA A 118 9.84 -2.09 1.76
CA ALA A 118 9.68 -3.34 2.50
C ALA A 118 11.03 -4.04 2.79
N THR A 119 11.09 -4.76 3.91
CA THR A 119 12.27 -5.51 4.35
C THR A 119 12.24 -6.94 3.79
N LEU A 120 13.40 -7.45 3.34
CA LEU A 120 13.58 -8.80 2.83
C LEU A 120 14.86 -9.42 3.43
N PRO A 121 14.73 -10.35 4.39
CA PRO A 121 15.83 -11.16 4.89
C PRO A 121 16.14 -12.32 3.93
N LEU A 122 17.41 -12.67 3.81
CA LEU A 122 17.94 -13.75 2.97
C LEU A 122 19.00 -14.53 3.75
N ARG A 123 19.01 -15.86 3.59
CA ARG A 123 20.15 -16.73 3.90
C ARG A 123 20.64 -17.31 2.58
N VAL A 124 21.81 -16.85 2.15
CA VAL A 124 22.37 -17.07 0.82
C VAL A 124 23.40 -18.20 0.92
N ILE A 125 22.98 -19.40 0.52
CA ILE A 125 23.76 -20.64 0.65
C ILE A 125 24.47 -20.99 -0.67
N GLU A 126 23.85 -20.71 -1.81
CA GLU A 126 24.40 -21.08 -3.12
C GLU A 126 25.62 -20.20 -3.48
N PRO A 127 26.79 -20.77 -3.79
CA PRO A 127 28.03 -19.99 -3.96
C PRO A 127 27.96 -18.86 -5.00
N HIS A 128 27.19 -19.05 -6.08
CA HIS A 128 27.01 -18.03 -7.11
C HIS A 128 26.13 -16.86 -6.65
N LEU A 129 25.23 -17.08 -5.68
CA LEU A 129 24.46 -16.01 -5.03
C LEU A 129 25.27 -15.34 -3.91
N VAL A 130 26.16 -16.08 -3.23
CA VAL A 130 27.15 -15.48 -2.30
C VAL A 130 28.04 -14.49 -3.06
N ALA A 131 28.61 -14.90 -4.19
CA ALA A 131 29.37 -14.02 -5.08
C ALA A 131 28.54 -12.82 -5.60
N ALA A 132 27.23 -13.00 -5.83
CA ALA A 132 26.33 -11.90 -6.19
C ALA A 132 26.27 -10.81 -5.11
N VAL A 133 26.15 -11.20 -3.84
CA VAL A 133 26.13 -10.27 -2.70
C VAL A 133 27.49 -9.62 -2.49
N GLU A 134 28.57 -10.39 -2.54
CA GLU A 134 29.94 -9.86 -2.37
C GLU A 134 30.25 -8.79 -3.41
N ARG A 135 29.92 -9.04 -4.68
CA ARG A 135 30.08 -8.05 -5.75
C ARG A 135 29.24 -6.80 -5.54
N ALA A 136 27.99 -6.93 -5.11
CA ALA A 136 27.13 -5.79 -4.78
C ALA A 136 27.71 -4.96 -3.62
N LEU A 137 28.34 -5.59 -2.63
CA LEU A 137 29.03 -4.88 -1.54
C LEU A 137 30.31 -4.16 -2.00
N THR A 138 30.99 -4.63 -3.05
CA THR A 138 32.23 -4.04 -3.59
C THR A 138 32.06 -3.11 -4.79
N GLN A 139 30.84 -2.95 -5.33
CA GLN A 139 30.61 -2.19 -6.56
C GLN A 139 30.63 -0.67 -6.31
N ASP A 140 31.53 0.06 -6.98
CA ASP A 140 31.73 1.50 -6.78
C ASP A 140 30.53 2.35 -7.24
N ASP A 141 29.94 2.05 -8.40
CA ASP A 141 28.89 2.89 -9.00
C ASP A 141 27.63 2.95 -8.12
N ILE A 142 27.21 1.79 -7.61
CA ILE A 142 25.92 1.58 -6.94
C ILE A 142 26.13 0.55 -5.81
N PRO A 143 26.80 0.96 -4.72
CA PRO A 143 27.19 0.03 -3.66
C PRO A 143 25.98 -0.56 -2.96
N CYS A 144 26.19 -1.73 -2.36
CA CYS A 144 25.23 -2.45 -1.52
C CYS A 144 23.88 -2.72 -2.21
N THR A 145 23.79 -2.78 -3.55
CA THR A 145 22.50 -2.86 -4.26
C THR A 145 22.38 -4.11 -5.13
N ILE A 146 21.26 -4.83 -4.98
CA ILE A 146 20.87 -5.97 -5.81
C ILE A 146 19.51 -5.71 -6.47
N GLY A 147 19.20 -6.40 -7.58
CA GLY A 147 17.85 -6.39 -8.15
C GLY A 147 17.04 -7.61 -7.69
N VAL A 148 15.86 -7.43 -7.09
CA VAL A 148 14.97 -8.54 -6.74
C VAL A 148 13.84 -8.62 -7.76
N ILE A 149 13.62 -9.81 -8.31
CA ILE A 149 12.56 -10.04 -9.30
C ILE A 149 11.82 -11.34 -9.04
N ARG A 150 10.49 -11.32 -9.16
CA ARG A 150 9.66 -12.50 -9.00
C ARG A 150 9.85 -13.44 -10.18
N ILE A 151 10.02 -14.73 -9.90
CA ILE A 151 9.86 -15.81 -10.88
C ILE A 151 8.60 -16.64 -10.58
N HIS A 152 7.95 -17.11 -11.65
CA HIS A 152 6.77 -17.97 -11.58
C HIS A 152 6.85 -19.05 -12.66
N ARG A 153 6.15 -20.18 -12.47
CA ARG A 153 6.00 -21.20 -13.51
C ARG A 153 4.83 -20.83 -14.40
N ASP A 154 5.09 -20.74 -15.70
CA ASP A 154 4.06 -20.58 -16.72
C ASP A 154 3.26 -21.88 -16.84
N THR A 155 1.93 -21.80 -16.67
CA THR A 155 1.02 -22.95 -16.73
C THR A 155 0.92 -23.55 -18.14
N ALA A 156 1.11 -22.75 -19.18
CA ALA A 156 1.03 -23.19 -20.58
C ALA A 156 2.34 -23.82 -21.06
N THR A 157 3.48 -23.23 -20.71
CA THR A 157 4.80 -23.69 -21.22
C THR A 157 5.59 -24.57 -20.24
N ARG A 158 5.14 -24.69 -18.98
CA ARG A 158 5.87 -25.28 -17.83
C ARG A 158 7.28 -24.70 -17.60
N ARG A 159 7.62 -23.56 -18.21
CA ARG A 159 8.90 -22.87 -18.01
C ARG A 159 8.80 -21.86 -16.88
N THR A 160 9.88 -21.68 -16.15
CA THR A 160 10.04 -20.55 -15.24
C THR A 160 10.16 -19.27 -16.06
N LYS A 161 9.32 -18.27 -15.77
CA LYS A 161 9.38 -16.91 -16.31
C LYS A 161 9.64 -15.92 -15.18
N SER A 162 10.45 -14.90 -15.44
CA SER A 162 10.53 -13.72 -14.59
C SER A 162 9.36 -12.78 -14.86
N ALA A 163 9.02 -11.95 -13.88
CA ALA A 163 8.26 -10.72 -14.12
C ALA A 163 9.03 -9.77 -15.05
N SER A 164 8.35 -8.74 -15.54
CA SER A 164 8.97 -7.63 -16.28
C SER A 164 9.42 -6.49 -15.35
N ILE A 165 8.79 -6.36 -14.17
CA ILE A 165 9.09 -5.34 -13.16
C ILE A 165 9.57 -6.03 -11.88
N GLY A 166 10.61 -5.47 -11.29
CA GLY A 166 11.18 -5.85 -10.00
C GLY A 166 11.52 -4.62 -9.16
N THR A 167 12.21 -4.82 -8.05
CA THR A 167 12.57 -3.75 -7.11
C THR A 167 14.04 -3.83 -6.74
N THR A 168 14.77 -2.71 -6.79
CA THR A 168 16.14 -2.64 -6.27
C THR A 168 16.09 -2.82 -4.76
N ALA A 169 16.99 -3.64 -4.21
CA ALA A 169 17.11 -3.89 -2.79
C ALA A 169 18.48 -3.43 -2.32
N GLU A 170 18.50 -2.51 -1.36
CA GLU A 170 19.72 -2.09 -0.68
C GLU A 170 19.99 -3.07 0.47
N ILE A 171 21.14 -3.73 0.42
CA ILE A 171 21.71 -4.49 1.52
C ILE A 171 21.96 -3.52 2.67
N ARG A 172 21.29 -3.74 3.79
CA ARG A 172 21.40 -2.94 5.02
C ARG A 172 22.27 -3.60 6.06
N GLN A 173 22.22 -4.92 6.13
CA GLN A 173 23.00 -5.71 7.08
C GLN A 173 23.47 -6.99 6.40
N PHE A 174 24.66 -7.48 6.77
CA PHE A 174 25.13 -8.80 6.34
C PHE A 174 26.00 -9.46 7.41
N GLY A 175 26.01 -10.79 7.45
CA GLY A 175 26.86 -11.59 8.34
C GLY A 175 27.38 -12.82 7.62
N ARG A 176 28.65 -13.16 7.84
CA ARG A 176 29.30 -14.36 7.29
C ARG A 176 29.19 -15.51 8.28
N LEU A 177 28.69 -16.65 7.82
CA LEU A 177 28.61 -17.87 8.62
C LEU A 177 29.83 -18.75 8.38
N GLY A 178 30.15 -19.63 9.34
CA GLY A 178 31.29 -20.55 9.25
C GLY A 178 31.18 -21.60 8.14
N ASP A 179 29.98 -21.82 7.59
CA ASP A 179 29.70 -22.68 6.43
C ASP A 179 29.96 -21.97 5.07
N GLY A 180 30.34 -20.68 5.10
CA GLY A 180 30.53 -19.85 3.90
C GLY A 180 29.26 -19.20 3.37
N SER A 181 28.09 -19.46 3.97
CA SER A 181 26.84 -18.78 3.63
C SER A 181 26.80 -17.35 4.19
N LEU A 182 25.91 -16.51 3.62
CA LEU A 182 25.66 -15.15 4.08
C LEU A 182 24.24 -15.00 4.59
N ASN A 183 24.07 -14.45 5.79
CA ASN A 183 22.80 -13.85 6.18
C ASN A 183 22.81 -12.38 5.73
N VAL A 184 21.73 -11.92 5.12
CA VAL A 184 21.62 -10.58 4.53
C VAL A 184 20.23 -10.01 4.81
N VAL A 185 20.17 -8.79 5.33
CA VAL A 185 18.91 -8.03 5.46
C VAL A 185 18.91 -6.93 4.42
N THR A 186 17.91 -6.93 3.54
CA THR A 186 17.77 -5.96 2.45
C THR A 186 16.49 -5.14 2.60
N ARG A 187 16.47 -3.94 2.02
CA ARG A 187 15.28 -3.08 1.96
C ARG A 187 15.01 -2.66 0.52
N GLY A 188 13.79 -2.85 0.04
CA GLY A 188 13.37 -2.40 -1.28
C GLY A 188 13.45 -0.87 -1.41
N GLN A 189 13.89 -0.36 -2.57
CA GLN A 189 14.07 1.08 -2.82
C GLN A 189 13.26 1.59 -4.01
N GLN A 190 13.58 1.17 -5.24
CA GLN A 190 12.94 1.69 -6.46
C GLN A 190 12.46 0.54 -7.35
N ARG A 191 11.32 0.75 -8.03
CA ARG A 191 10.89 -0.17 -9.08
C ARG A 191 11.83 -0.07 -10.29
N PHE A 192 12.05 -1.18 -10.96
CA PHE A 192 12.78 -1.23 -12.22
C PHE A 192 12.09 -2.14 -13.23
N ARG A 193 12.28 -1.86 -14.52
CA ARG A 193 11.91 -2.74 -15.62
C ARG A 193 13.14 -3.54 -16.06
N LEU A 194 13.05 -4.87 -16.04
CA LEU A 194 14.11 -5.74 -16.53
C LEU A 194 14.13 -5.69 -18.06
N ARG A 195 15.24 -5.21 -18.65
CA ARG A 195 15.42 -5.16 -20.12
C ARG A 195 16.01 -6.46 -20.66
N ARG A 196 17.01 -6.99 -19.96
CA ARG A 196 17.72 -8.23 -20.31
C ARG A 196 18.31 -8.85 -19.06
N SER A 197 18.33 -10.18 -18.98
CA SER A 197 19.11 -10.93 -18.01
C SER A 197 20.11 -11.87 -18.68
N TRP A 198 21.18 -12.21 -17.96
CA TRP A 198 22.16 -13.21 -18.34
C TRP A 198 22.79 -13.82 -17.09
N THR A 199 23.56 -14.88 -17.27
CA THR A 199 24.45 -15.43 -16.25
C THR A 199 25.89 -15.10 -16.68
N ASP A 200 26.71 -14.67 -15.73
CA ASP A 200 28.11 -14.36 -16.01
C ASP A 200 29.01 -15.61 -16.00
N VAL A 201 30.34 -15.43 -16.07
CA VAL A 201 31.32 -16.52 -16.11
C VAL A 201 31.45 -17.31 -14.80
N GLU A 202 31.03 -16.74 -13.66
CA GLU A 202 31.07 -17.37 -12.33
C GLU A 202 29.70 -17.96 -11.92
N GLY A 203 28.71 -17.91 -12.82
CA GLY A 203 27.35 -18.39 -12.54
C GLY A 203 26.44 -17.35 -11.89
N VAL A 204 26.90 -16.10 -11.73
CA VAL A 204 26.13 -15.03 -11.10
C VAL A 204 25.04 -14.53 -12.06
N PRO A 205 23.75 -14.54 -11.65
CA PRO A 205 22.67 -13.92 -12.44
C PRO A 205 22.80 -12.40 -12.42
N TYR A 206 22.76 -11.78 -13.60
CA TYR A 206 22.77 -10.32 -13.80
C TYR A 206 21.58 -9.86 -14.63
N GLY A 207 21.23 -8.58 -14.45
CA GLY A 207 20.19 -7.90 -15.21
C GLY A 207 20.61 -6.50 -15.62
N GLU A 208 20.39 -6.17 -16.89
CA GLU A 208 20.29 -4.80 -17.36
C GLU A 208 18.87 -4.32 -17.00
N ILE A 209 18.80 -3.41 -16.04
CA ILE A 209 17.54 -2.86 -15.53
C ILE A 209 17.41 -1.39 -15.92
N GLN A 210 16.17 -0.93 -16.05
CA GLN A 210 15.84 0.48 -16.21
C GLN A 210 15.02 0.94 -15.00
N VAL A 211 15.50 1.95 -14.27
CA VAL A 211 14.78 2.54 -13.14
C VAL A 211 13.47 3.15 -13.63
N ILE A 212 12.37 2.87 -12.95
CA ILE A 212 11.07 3.46 -13.25
C ILE A 212 10.97 4.80 -12.51
N GLU A 213 10.61 5.84 -13.23
CA GLU A 213 10.26 7.15 -12.65
C GLU A 213 8.85 7.04 -12.03
N GLU A 214 8.70 7.36 -10.75
CA GLU A 214 7.40 7.36 -10.08
C GLU A 214 6.68 8.70 -10.29
N ASP A 215 5.40 8.66 -10.64
CA ASP A 215 4.56 9.85 -10.76
C ASP A 215 4.48 10.62 -9.43
N LEU A 216 4.41 11.95 -9.51
CA LEU A 216 4.12 12.79 -8.35
C LEU A 216 2.65 12.63 -7.88
N PRO A 217 2.37 12.70 -6.57
CA PRO A 217 1.02 12.50 -6.03
C PRO A 217 0.06 13.60 -6.50
N LEU A 218 -1.00 13.19 -7.19
CA LEU A 218 -1.99 14.10 -7.78
C LEU A 218 -2.82 14.79 -6.69
N ARG A 219 -3.03 16.10 -6.84
CA ARG A 219 -3.92 16.94 -6.02
C ARG A 219 -5.01 17.57 -6.87
N ILE A 220 -6.23 17.67 -6.33
CA ILE A 220 -7.23 18.58 -6.90
C ILE A 220 -6.69 20.03 -6.82
N PRO A 221 -6.64 20.79 -7.92
CA PRO A 221 -6.25 22.19 -7.87
C PRO A 221 -7.24 23.01 -7.02
N ARG A 222 -6.74 23.70 -5.99
CA ARG A 222 -7.57 24.38 -4.98
C ARG A 222 -8.53 25.43 -5.56
N ASP A 223 -8.18 26.05 -6.68
CA ASP A 223 -8.99 27.06 -7.37
C ASP A 223 -9.85 26.53 -8.53
N ALA A 224 -9.82 25.22 -8.82
CA ALA A 224 -10.67 24.63 -9.86
C ALA A 224 -12.16 24.68 -9.47
N PHE A 225 -12.44 24.52 -8.18
CA PHE A 225 -13.77 24.60 -7.60
C PHE A 225 -13.91 25.90 -6.81
N GLY A 226 -14.78 26.80 -7.26
CA GLY A 226 -15.06 28.02 -6.51
C GLY A 226 -15.62 27.70 -5.13
N LYS A 227 -15.14 28.40 -4.10
CA LYS A 227 -15.65 28.27 -2.72
C LYS A 227 -17.15 28.56 -2.71
N SER A 228 -17.97 27.50 -2.67
CA SER A 228 -19.41 27.63 -2.48
C SER A 228 -19.67 28.10 -1.05
N ALA A 229 -20.02 29.38 -0.90
CA ALA A 229 -20.62 29.83 0.35
C ALA A 229 -21.89 29.00 0.62
N PRO A 230 -22.12 28.52 1.86
CA PRO A 230 -23.32 27.77 2.16
C PRO A 230 -24.55 28.63 1.87
N LEU A 231 -25.52 28.08 1.12
CA LEU A 231 -26.78 28.75 0.78
C LEU A 231 -27.76 28.81 1.96
N SER A 232 -27.29 29.28 3.11
CA SER A 232 -28.12 29.70 4.24
C SER A 232 -28.18 31.23 4.26
N ASN A 233 -29.09 31.80 3.46
CA ASN A 233 -29.77 33.10 3.66
C ASN A 233 -30.53 33.52 2.38
N MET A 234 -31.60 32.80 2.06
CA MET A 234 -32.69 33.39 1.27
C MET A 234 -33.58 34.20 2.22
N PRO A 235 -33.79 35.51 2.00
CA PRO A 235 -34.73 36.28 2.82
C PRO A 235 -36.16 35.80 2.51
N CYS A 236 -36.76 35.06 3.44
CA CYS A 236 -38.18 34.72 3.35
C CYS A 236 -39.01 36.01 3.44
N SER A 237 -39.80 36.29 2.41
CA SER A 237 -40.67 37.46 2.37
C SER A 237 -41.67 37.46 3.53
N GLN A 238 -41.78 38.60 4.22
CA GLN A 238 -42.58 38.75 5.43
C GLN A 238 -44.06 38.40 5.20
N GLY A 239 -44.52 37.31 5.83
CA GLY A 239 -45.93 37.00 6.05
C GLY A 239 -46.23 37.05 7.54
N VAL A 240 -47.03 38.03 7.97
CA VAL A 240 -47.40 38.21 9.39
C VAL A 240 -48.46 37.18 9.80
N SER A 241 -48.20 36.38 10.84
CA SER A 241 -49.27 35.94 11.74
C SER A 241 -48.76 35.53 13.13
N HIS A 242 -49.67 35.66 14.09
CA HIS A 242 -49.48 35.76 15.52
C HIS A 242 -49.21 34.45 16.27
N ASN A 243 -48.55 34.60 17.43
CA ASN A 243 -48.78 33.91 18.70
C ASN A 243 -49.00 32.38 18.71
N LEU A 244 -48.10 31.64 19.36
CA LEU A 244 -48.34 31.07 20.71
C LEU A 244 -47.11 30.30 21.22
N SER A 245 -46.73 30.55 22.48
CA SER A 245 -45.94 29.61 23.27
C SER A 245 -46.88 28.63 23.99
N PRO A 246 -46.39 27.46 24.44
CA PRO A 246 -46.06 27.43 25.86
C PRO A 246 -44.76 26.70 26.24
N LYS A 247 -44.31 27.04 27.44
CA LYS A 247 -43.17 26.50 28.20
C LYS A 247 -43.38 25.03 28.56
N TYR A 248 -42.28 24.29 28.76
CA TYR A 248 -41.90 23.47 29.95
C TYR A 248 -40.66 22.63 29.55
N SER A 249 -39.64 22.32 30.36
CA SER A 249 -39.04 22.97 31.55
C SER A 249 -37.84 22.13 32.04
N HIS A 250 -36.82 22.77 32.64
CA HIS A 250 -35.83 22.16 33.55
C HIS A 250 -34.84 21.08 33.00
N VAL A 251 -33.59 20.94 33.48
CA VAL A 251 -32.64 21.86 34.15
C VAL A 251 -31.22 21.24 34.15
N ASN A 252 -30.16 22.06 34.16
CA ASN A 252 -28.74 21.72 34.48
C ASN A 252 -28.02 20.68 33.57
N MET A 253 -26.74 20.85 33.20
CA MET A 253 -25.65 21.13 34.14
C MET A 253 -24.43 21.87 33.52
N GLN A 254 -23.79 22.66 34.40
CA GLN A 254 -22.38 23.07 34.43
C GLN A 254 -21.60 23.41 33.14
N ARG A 255 -21.33 24.71 33.04
CA ARG A 255 -20.33 25.35 32.18
C ARG A 255 -19.03 25.54 32.99
N SER A 256 -17.99 24.75 32.71
CA SER A 256 -16.60 25.15 33.00
C SER A 256 -16.01 25.80 31.75
N LYS A 257 -15.30 26.92 31.95
CA LYS A 257 -14.47 27.51 30.90
C LYS A 257 -13.18 26.69 30.75
N ASN A 258 -12.67 26.57 29.54
CA ASN A 258 -11.30 26.99 29.23
C ASN A 258 -11.29 27.54 27.80
N GLU A 259 -10.55 28.63 27.61
CA GLU A 259 -10.37 29.33 26.34
C GLU A 259 -8.98 28.97 25.81
N GLU A 260 -8.89 28.26 24.70
CA GLU A 260 -7.68 28.22 23.86
C GLU A 260 -8.09 28.50 22.41
N ASN A 261 -7.26 29.26 21.71
CA ASN A 261 -7.68 30.16 20.64
C ASN A 261 -6.65 30.16 19.52
N ASP A 262 -6.63 29.09 18.72
CA ASP A 262 -5.71 28.95 17.60
C ASP A 262 -6.27 29.62 16.33
N SER A 263 -5.70 30.78 16.02
CA SER A 263 -5.93 31.52 14.78
C SER A 263 -4.68 31.45 13.90
N GLU A 264 -4.65 30.57 12.90
CA GLU A 264 -3.56 30.56 11.91
C GLU A 264 -3.69 31.75 10.92
N PRO A 265 -2.59 32.44 10.58
CA PRO A 265 -2.61 33.54 9.62
C PRO A 265 -2.49 33.02 8.17
N ASN A 266 -3.49 33.28 7.34
CA ASN A 266 -3.33 33.17 5.89
C ASN A 266 -2.53 34.37 5.36
N SER A 267 -1.37 34.11 4.76
CA SER A 267 -0.71 35.05 3.84
C SER A 267 -0.75 34.49 2.42
N GLU A 268 -1.44 35.19 1.52
CA GLU A 268 -1.53 34.84 0.09
C GLU A 268 -0.27 35.30 -0.65
N GLU A 269 0.83 34.53 -0.57
CA GLU A 269 1.99 34.72 -1.45
C GLU A 269 2.78 33.41 -1.62
N SER A 270 3.51 33.26 -2.73
CA SER A 270 4.30 32.08 -3.13
C SER A 270 3.53 30.85 -3.63
N PHE A 271 3.03 30.91 -4.87
CA PHE A 271 2.88 29.72 -5.73
C PHE A 271 3.35 29.94 -7.19
N GLU A 272 3.50 31.18 -7.67
CA GLU A 272 4.09 31.44 -8.99
C GLU A 272 5.61 31.25 -9.03
N SER A 273 6.27 31.15 -7.87
CA SER A 273 7.73 31.07 -7.68
C SER A 273 8.35 29.72 -8.06
N GLU A 274 7.58 28.63 -8.08
CA GLU A 274 8.10 27.26 -8.30
C GLU A 274 7.91 26.73 -9.73
N LEU A 275 7.22 27.48 -10.62
CA LEU A 275 7.03 27.06 -12.00
C LEU A 275 8.27 27.34 -12.87
N SER A 276 8.72 26.34 -13.61
CA SER A 276 9.74 26.50 -14.64
C SER A 276 9.28 27.44 -15.75
N LEU A 277 10.25 27.99 -16.50
CA LEU A 277 9.98 28.87 -17.65
C LEU A 277 9.10 28.21 -18.72
N MET A 278 9.13 26.87 -18.84
CA MET A 278 8.31 26.15 -19.80
C MET A 278 6.86 26.01 -19.33
N GLU A 279 6.65 25.70 -18.05
CA GLU A 279 5.31 25.61 -17.43
C GLU A 279 4.61 26.98 -17.46
N ARG A 280 5.31 28.06 -17.09
CA ARG A 280 4.80 29.44 -17.23
C ARG A 280 4.39 29.77 -18.67
N LYS A 281 5.16 29.32 -19.67
CA LYS A 281 4.87 29.59 -21.09
C LYS A 281 3.60 28.89 -21.57
N ILE A 282 3.37 27.65 -21.13
CA ILE A 282 2.14 26.90 -21.39
C ILE A 282 0.96 27.62 -20.70
N HIS A 283 1.10 27.98 -19.43
CA HIS A 283 0.06 28.66 -18.65
C HIS A 283 -0.38 30.00 -19.28
N LEU A 284 0.57 30.79 -19.78
CA LEU A 284 0.28 32.07 -20.45
C LEU A 284 -0.34 31.89 -21.85
N SER A 285 0.07 30.86 -22.60
CA SER A 285 -0.51 30.61 -23.94
C SER A 285 -1.99 30.23 -23.92
N VAL A 286 -2.49 29.67 -22.82
CA VAL A 286 -3.91 29.29 -22.66
C VAL A 286 -4.76 30.49 -22.22
N VAL A 287 -4.18 31.47 -21.53
CA VAL A 287 -4.91 32.66 -21.04
C VAL A 287 -4.99 33.77 -22.10
N GLY A 288 -4.04 33.85 -23.04
CA GLY A 288 -3.93 34.93 -24.02
C GLY A 288 -4.90 34.91 -25.22
N SER A 289 -5.83 33.94 -25.33
CA SER A 289 -6.67 33.74 -26.54
C SER A 289 -8.14 34.17 -26.38
N SER A 290 -8.44 35.15 -25.53
CA SER A 290 -9.74 35.83 -25.52
C SER A 290 -9.59 37.32 -25.20
N TYR A 291 -10.36 38.15 -25.90
CA TYR A 291 -10.38 39.63 -25.86
C TYR A 291 -9.23 40.38 -26.56
N VAL A 292 -9.35 40.50 -27.89
CA VAL A 292 -9.09 41.79 -28.56
C VAL A 292 -10.25 42.06 -29.52
N HIS A 293 -10.95 43.15 -29.31
CA HIS A 293 -11.86 43.75 -30.28
C HIS A 293 -11.63 45.25 -30.18
N ASP A 294 -10.96 45.84 -31.17
CA ASP A 294 -10.73 47.28 -31.22
C ASP A 294 -11.19 47.85 -32.56
N THR A 295 -11.55 49.13 -32.52
CA THR A 295 -12.25 49.88 -33.57
C THR A 295 -11.31 50.41 -34.66
N MET A 296 -11.91 50.78 -35.80
CA MET A 296 -11.22 51.35 -36.96
C MET A 296 -10.41 52.62 -36.65
N ASP A 297 -9.31 52.79 -37.38
CA ASP A 297 -8.74 54.08 -37.74
C ASP A 297 -8.31 54.05 -39.22
N GLU A 298 -8.36 55.19 -39.92
CA GLU A 298 -8.08 55.31 -41.36
C GLU A 298 -6.62 55.69 -41.62
N SER A 299 -5.94 55.03 -42.58
CA SER A 299 -5.02 55.71 -43.50
C SER A 299 -4.57 54.80 -44.66
N ALA A 300 -4.02 55.43 -45.70
CA ALA A 300 -3.92 54.91 -47.06
C ALA A 300 -2.64 54.12 -47.40
N ASN A 301 -2.59 53.66 -48.67
CA ASN A 301 -1.47 53.04 -49.41
C ASN A 301 -1.15 51.57 -49.09
N ASP A 302 -0.69 50.74 -50.04
CA ASP A 302 -0.70 50.79 -51.53
C ASP A 302 -0.23 49.40 -52.03
N ASN A 303 -0.74 48.92 -53.18
CA ASN A 303 -0.27 47.73 -53.93
C ASN A 303 -0.30 46.34 -53.24
N ASP A 304 -0.44 45.17 -53.89
CA ASP A 304 -0.95 44.79 -55.23
C ASP A 304 -1.12 43.23 -55.24
N VAL A 305 -1.66 42.65 -56.31
CA VAL A 305 -1.57 41.22 -56.72
C VAL A 305 -2.40 40.16 -55.96
N LYS A 306 -3.72 40.17 -56.22
CA LYS A 306 -4.40 39.16 -57.07
C LYS A 306 -4.04 37.65 -56.89
N PHE A 307 -5.00 36.84 -56.42
CA PHE A 307 -5.34 35.55 -57.06
C PHE A 307 -6.83 35.19 -56.89
N MET A 308 -7.43 34.67 -57.96
CA MET A 308 -8.81 34.13 -58.05
C MET A 308 -8.74 32.59 -58.03
N HIS A 309 -9.64 31.78 -57.45
CA HIS A 309 -11.02 31.39 -57.84
C HIS A 309 -11.52 30.34 -56.79
N ASN A 310 -12.77 29.89 -56.65
CA ASN A 310 -14.09 30.12 -57.28
C ASN A 310 -15.16 30.01 -56.15
N SER A 311 -16.33 30.66 -56.19
CA SER A 311 -17.55 30.40 -56.99
C SER A 311 -18.27 29.08 -56.67
N ASP A 312 -19.38 29.19 -55.93
CA ASP A 312 -20.73 28.65 -56.21
C ASP A 312 -21.67 29.16 -55.10
N GLN A 313 -22.41 30.25 -55.29
CA GLN A 313 -23.61 30.46 -56.10
C GLN A 313 -24.92 30.07 -55.39
N GLU A 314 -25.55 31.11 -54.80
CA GLU A 314 -27.00 31.38 -54.69
C GLU A 314 -27.85 30.46 -53.77
N ILE A 315 -28.87 30.94 -53.05
CA ILE A 315 -30.07 31.68 -53.52
C ILE A 315 -30.65 32.55 -52.38
N ARG A 316 -31.25 33.68 -52.80
CA ARG A 316 -32.34 34.52 -52.20
C ARG A 316 -33.04 33.97 -50.93
N SER A 317 -33.54 34.79 -49.99
CA SER A 317 -34.32 36.01 -50.24
C SER A 317 -34.60 36.86 -48.98
N ASN A 318 -34.74 38.18 -49.17
CA ASN A 318 -35.80 39.05 -48.64
C ASN A 318 -36.16 39.02 -47.13
N LEU A 319 -35.97 40.14 -46.41
CA LEU A 319 -36.98 41.21 -46.20
C LEU A 319 -37.82 40.88 -44.94
N ASP A 320 -37.87 41.70 -43.88
CA ASP A 320 -38.37 43.07 -43.94
C ASP A 320 -38.01 43.93 -42.72
N SER A 321 -38.19 45.24 -42.87
CA SER A 321 -37.96 46.28 -41.86
C SER A 321 -39.26 46.80 -41.25
N ARG A 322 -39.25 47.12 -39.95
CA ARG A 322 -40.18 48.08 -39.27
C ARG A 322 -39.57 48.45 -37.91
N THR A 323 -39.05 49.65 -37.62
CA THR A 323 -39.42 51.04 -37.94
C THR A 323 -40.52 51.61 -37.03
N GLY A 324 -40.17 52.63 -36.22
CA GLY A 324 -41.04 53.45 -35.37
C GLY A 324 -40.44 53.60 -33.95
N LYS A 325 -39.75 54.70 -33.56
CA LYS A 325 -40.20 56.11 -33.35
C LYS A 325 -41.39 56.20 -32.37
N CYS A 326 -41.47 57.11 -31.39
CA CYS A 326 -41.04 58.52 -31.27
C CYS A 326 -40.92 58.91 -29.76
N SER A 327 -39.94 59.71 -29.31
CA SER A 327 -39.98 61.18 -29.09
C SER A 327 -40.72 61.66 -27.81
N THR A 328 -40.02 62.11 -26.76
CA THR A 328 -39.53 63.48 -26.41
C THR A 328 -40.53 64.43 -25.69
N SER A 329 -40.23 64.77 -24.42
CA SER A 329 -40.61 66.00 -23.66
C SER A 329 -40.08 65.82 -22.22
N GLY A 330 -39.54 66.78 -21.45
CA GLY A 330 -39.38 68.23 -21.63
C GLY A 330 -38.22 68.81 -20.78
N LYS A 331 -38.26 70.11 -20.44
CA LYS A 331 -37.07 70.96 -20.15
C LYS A 331 -36.58 71.04 -18.69
N GLN A 332 -35.26 71.31 -18.58
CA GLN A 332 -34.55 72.20 -17.62
C GLN A 332 -34.70 71.99 -16.09
N SER A 333 -33.57 71.73 -15.40
CA SER A 333 -33.00 72.67 -14.42
C SER A 333 -31.55 72.29 -14.05
N SER A 334 -30.87 73.16 -13.30
CA SER A 334 -29.43 73.17 -12.99
C SER A 334 -28.98 72.21 -11.89
N LYS A 335 -27.69 71.86 -11.97
CA LYS A 335 -26.72 71.41 -10.95
C LYS A 335 -27.16 71.17 -9.50
N GLU A 336 -26.53 70.12 -8.96
CA GLU A 336 -26.12 69.97 -7.55
C GLU A 336 -27.25 69.79 -6.51
N GLU A 337 -27.88 68.61 -6.52
CA GLU A 337 -28.08 67.77 -5.33
C GLU A 337 -28.68 66.40 -5.72
N LEU A 338 -27.86 65.34 -5.78
CA LEU A 338 -28.22 63.99 -5.31
C LEU A 338 -27.01 63.04 -5.33
N SER A 339 -26.31 62.98 -4.20
CA SER A 339 -25.41 61.87 -3.86
C SER A 339 -26.20 60.63 -3.46
N ARG A 340 -26.94 60.01 -4.40
CA ARG A 340 -27.62 58.72 -4.18
C ARG A 340 -27.78 57.91 -5.48
N CYS A 341 -27.74 56.59 -5.34
CA CYS A 341 -27.94 55.59 -6.40
C CYS A 341 -26.78 55.35 -7.40
N LYS A 342 -25.52 55.40 -6.95
CA LYS A 342 -24.52 54.41 -7.41
C LYS A 342 -24.68 53.10 -6.62
N ASN A 343 -25.76 52.36 -6.88
CA ASN A 343 -25.99 51.01 -6.39
C ASN A 343 -26.65 50.18 -7.51
N ILE A 344 -25.95 50.03 -8.63
CA ILE A 344 -26.27 49.00 -9.61
C ILE A 344 -25.54 47.73 -9.13
N CYS A 345 -26.34 46.69 -8.88
CA CYS A 345 -25.99 45.41 -8.28
C CYS A 345 -24.54 44.96 -8.46
N ALA A 346 -23.73 45.16 -7.41
CA ALA A 346 -22.60 44.28 -7.15
C ALA A 346 -23.16 42.91 -6.72
N TYR A 347 -23.53 42.08 -7.70
CA TYR A 347 -23.70 40.66 -7.44
C TYR A 347 -22.40 40.13 -6.84
N PRO A 348 -22.44 39.27 -5.80
CA PRO A 348 -21.25 38.56 -5.37
C PRO A 348 -20.66 37.87 -6.59
N SER A 349 -19.37 38.06 -6.83
CA SER A 349 -18.65 37.29 -7.84
C SER A 349 -18.57 35.85 -7.34
N TYR A 350 -19.63 35.08 -7.63
CA TYR A 350 -19.59 33.63 -7.51
C TYR A 350 -18.37 33.19 -8.31
N LYS A 351 -17.33 32.66 -7.65
CA LYS A 351 -16.20 32.04 -8.35
C LYS A 351 -16.81 30.88 -9.16
N ILE A 352 -17.05 31.10 -10.45
CA ILE A 352 -17.58 30.09 -11.35
C ILE A 352 -16.57 28.93 -11.34
N SER A 353 -17.06 27.71 -11.15
CA SER A 353 -16.22 26.51 -11.19
C SER A 353 -15.47 26.47 -12.51
N LYS A 354 -14.14 26.45 -12.46
CA LYS A 354 -13.27 26.29 -13.64
C LYS A 354 -13.08 24.81 -14.00
N ALA A 355 -13.44 23.90 -13.11
CA ALA A 355 -13.43 22.47 -13.36
C ALA A 355 -14.47 22.06 -14.42
N PHE A 356 -14.04 21.19 -15.35
CA PHE A 356 -14.90 20.64 -16.41
C PHE A 356 -15.85 19.55 -15.88
N TRP A 357 -15.36 18.75 -14.92
CA TRP A 357 -16.15 17.72 -14.24
C TRP A 357 -16.57 18.15 -12.81
N PRO A 358 -17.60 17.52 -12.21
CA PRO A 358 -17.94 17.73 -10.80
C PRO A 358 -16.81 17.38 -9.84
N HIS A 359 -16.81 17.97 -8.63
CA HIS A 359 -15.77 17.75 -7.60
C HIS A 359 -15.49 16.28 -7.31
N TRP A 360 -16.54 15.46 -7.20
CA TRP A 360 -16.40 14.02 -6.91
C TRP A 360 -15.54 13.29 -7.96
N ALA A 361 -15.55 13.73 -9.22
CA ALA A 361 -14.81 13.07 -10.30
C ALA A 361 -13.30 13.33 -10.18
N TYR A 362 -12.88 14.51 -9.73
CA TYR A 362 -11.47 14.79 -9.43
C TYR A 362 -11.04 14.13 -8.12
N GLN A 363 -11.92 14.10 -7.11
CA GLN A 363 -11.67 13.44 -5.84
C GLN A 363 -11.45 11.93 -5.96
N MET A 364 -12.00 11.28 -7.00
CA MET A 364 -11.69 9.88 -7.33
C MET A 364 -10.23 9.62 -7.74
N PHE A 365 -9.45 10.64 -8.07
CA PHE A 365 -8.04 10.52 -8.50
C PHE A 365 -7.07 11.36 -7.64
N ASP A 366 -7.57 12.12 -6.65
CA ASP A 366 -6.75 12.86 -5.70
C ASP A 366 -6.00 11.86 -4.79
N SER A 367 -4.68 11.80 -4.94
CA SER A 367 -3.85 10.79 -4.27
C SER A 367 -3.90 10.93 -2.75
N TYR A 368 -4.13 12.13 -2.21
CA TYR A 368 -4.22 12.36 -0.77
C TYR A 368 -5.58 11.93 -0.19
N SER A 369 -6.67 12.15 -0.92
CA SER A 369 -8.02 11.68 -0.56
C SER A 369 -8.11 10.16 -0.62
N LEU A 370 -7.48 9.56 -1.64
CA LEU A 370 -7.34 8.11 -1.76
C LEU A 370 -6.45 7.55 -0.64
N ALA A 371 -5.33 8.21 -0.33
CA ALA A 371 -4.43 7.83 0.75
C ALA A 371 -5.13 7.83 2.12
N GLN A 372 -5.88 8.89 2.44
CA GLN A 372 -6.69 8.94 3.66
C GLN A 372 -7.69 7.76 3.72
N ARG A 373 -8.46 7.52 2.65
CA ARG A 373 -9.45 6.42 2.61
C ARG A 373 -8.79 5.05 2.77
N ALA A 374 -7.67 4.80 2.09
CA ALA A 374 -6.92 3.54 2.19
C ALA A 374 -6.36 3.35 3.62
N ALA A 375 -5.81 4.40 4.22
CA ALA A 375 -5.31 4.37 5.60
C ALA A 375 -6.44 4.15 6.63
N ASP A 376 -7.59 4.82 6.49
CA ASP A 376 -8.76 4.63 7.36
C ASP A 376 -9.28 3.18 7.30
N MET A 377 -9.30 2.60 6.09
CA MET A 377 -9.66 1.19 5.90
C MET A 377 -8.63 0.25 6.52
N TRP A 378 -7.33 0.50 6.31
CA TRP A 378 -6.26 -0.29 6.90
C TRP A 378 -6.29 -0.24 8.45
N LYS A 379 -6.48 0.95 9.03
CA LYS A 379 -6.63 1.20 10.47
C LYS A 379 -7.83 0.44 11.05
N ARG A 380 -8.93 0.30 10.30
CA ARG A 380 -10.09 -0.52 10.69
C ARG A 380 -9.87 -2.04 10.64
N ILE A 381 -8.89 -2.51 9.86
CA ILE A 381 -8.60 -3.94 9.70
C ILE A 381 -7.56 -4.39 10.71
N VAL A 382 -6.49 -3.60 10.89
CA VAL A 382 -5.26 -4.00 11.58
C VAL A 382 -5.05 -3.21 12.89
N GLY A 383 -5.64 -2.02 13.02
CA GLY A 383 -5.55 -1.15 14.21
C GLY A 383 -4.20 -0.43 14.39
N MET A 384 -3.10 -1.01 13.92
CA MET A 384 -1.73 -0.52 14.11
C MET A 384 -0.78 -1.04 13.01
N PRO A 385 0.36 -0.38 12.72
CA PRO A 385 0.83 0.90 13.29
C PRO A 385 -0.03 2.09 12.83
N ASP A 386 0.20 3.25 13.45
CA ASP A 386 -0.51 4.47 13.09
C ASP A 386 0.02 5.07 11.78
N MET A 387 -0.90 5.33 10.85
CA MET A 387 -0.57 5.67 9.45
C MET A 387 -0.54 7.19 9.19
N ASP A 388 -0.78 8.02 10.22
CA ASP A 388 -0.97 9.47 10.11
C ASP A 388 0.26 10.19 9.53
N SER A 389 1.47 9.64 9.70
CA SER A 389 2.70 10.14 9.07
C SER A 389 2.80 9.83 7.56
N LEU A 390 2.20 8.72 7.12
CA LEU A 390 2.24 8.23 5.73
C LEU A 390 1.09 8.80 4.89
N ILE A 391 -0.04 9.18 5.47
CA ILE A 391 -1.16 9.84 4.75
C ILE A 391 -0.69 11.10 3.99
N LYS A 392 0.32 11.80 4.51
CA LYS A 392 0.92 12.99 3.88
C LYS A 392 1.88 12.65 2.72
N LYS A 393 2.17 11.37 2.48
CA LYS A 393 3.07 10.82 1.46
C LYS A 393 2.40 9.65 0.70
N PRO A 394 1.44 9.94 -0.20
CA PRO A 394 0.66 8.91 -0.90
C PRO A 394 1.53 7.91 -1.70
N ASP A 395 2.68 8.39 -2.19
CA ASP A 395 3.75 7.62 -2.82
C ASP A 395 4.21 6.46 -1.93
N ILE A 396 4.69 6.77 -0.71
CA ILE A 396 5.16 5.76 0.26
C ILE A 396 4.00 4.92 0.79
N LEU A 397 2.85 5.56 1.07
CA LEU A 397 1.68 4.87 1.62
C LEU A 397 1.21 3.73 0.73
N SER A 398 1.12 3.97 -0.60
CA SER A 398 0.64 2.98 -1.56
C SER A 398 1.47 1.69 -1.52
N PHE A 399 2.81 1.81 -1.62
CA PHE A 399 3.70 0.66 -1.50
C PHE A 399 3.68 0.01 -0.11
N HIS A 400 3.55 0.80 0.96
CA HIS A 400 3.42 0.25 2.31
C HIS A 400 2.17 -0.63 2.43
N ILE A 401 1.00 -0.12 2.05
CA ILE A 401 -0.27 -0.87 2.10
C ILE A 401 -0.18 -2.09 1.17
N ALA A 402 0.20 -1.91 -0.10
CA ALA A 402 0.37 -3.01 -1.07
C ALA A 402 1.30 -4.13 -0.56
N SER A 403 2.39 -3.78 0.13
CA SER A 403 3.31 -4.75 0.73
C SER A 403 2.67 -5.62 1.82
N LYS A 404 1.57 -5.16 2.45
CA LYS A 404 0.92 -5.81 3.59
C LYS A 404 -0.48 -6.37 3.31
N ILE A 405 -1.18 -5.99 2.22
CA ILE A 405 -2.51 -6.57 1.91
C ILE A 405 -2.40 -8.10 1.75
N PRO A 406 -3.30 -8.90 2.37
CA PRO A 406 -3.33 -10.36 2.28
C PRO A 406 -3.78 -10.87 0.89
N VAL A 407 -2.98 -10.62 -0.15
CA VAL A 407 -3.28 -10.98 -1.55
C VAL A 407 -2.29 -11.97 -2.15
N SER A 408 -2.77 -12.70 -3.16
CA SER A 408 -1.99 -13.67 -3.93
C SER A 408 -0.79 -13.02 -4.61
N GLU A 409 0.28 -13.78 -4.82
CA GLU A 409 1.50 -13.29 -5.49
C GLU A 409 1.26 -12.63 -6.85
N SER A 410 0.24 -13.08 -7.59
CA SER A 410 -0.19 -12.48 -8.86
C SER A 410 -0.78 -11.09 -8.66
N THR A 411 -1.65 -10.92 -7.67
CA THR A 411 -2.21 -9.62 -7.27
C THR A 411 -1.11 -8.71 -6.67
N ARG A 412 -0.14 -9.26 -5.93
CA ARG A 412 1.03 -8.52 -5.44
C ARG A 412 1.87 -7.99 -6.61
N GLN A 413 2.14 -8.83 -7.62
CA GLN A 413 2.83 -8.39 -8.83
C GLN A 413 2.02 -7.33 -9.60
N GLU A 414 0.70 -7.50 -9.72
CA GLU A 414 -0.20 -6.49 -10.32
C GLU A 414 -0.04 -5.11 -9.64
N LEU A 415 -0.05 -5.07 -8.30
CA LEU A 415 0.13 -3.83 -7.53
C LEU A 415 1.52 -3.19 -7.71
N LEU A 416 2.56 -4.00 -7.93
CA LEU A 416 3.91 -3.53 -8.25
C LEU A 416 4.00 -3.04 -9.71
N ASP A 417 3.29 -3.67 -10.63
CA ASP A 417 3.28 -3.35 -12.06
C ASP A 417 2.49 -2.06 -12.38
N ILE A 418 1.53 -1.66 -11.54
CA ILE A 418 0.76 -0.42 -11.72
C ILE A 418 1.67 0.81 -11.68
N ASP A 419 1.61 1.61 -12.75
CA ASP A 419 2.16 2.96 -12.79
C ASP A 419 1.09 3.98 -12.33
N GLY A 420 1.51 4.98 -11.57
CA GLY A 420 0.65 6.03 -11.00
C GLY A 420 0.03 5.72 -9.63
N ILE A 421 0.37 6.56 -8.64
CA ILE A 421 -0.03 6.43 -7.23
C ILE A 421 -1.56 6.35 -7.05
N ALA A 422 -2.32 7.19 -7.77
CA ALA A 422 -3.78 7.20 -7.69
C ALA A 422 -4.41 5.88 -8.19
N TYR A 423 -3.82 5.22 -9.19
CA TYR A 423 -4.30 3.93 -9.67
C TYR A 423 -3.98 2.82 -8.67
N ARG A 424 -2.77 2.83 -8.09
CA ARG A 424 -2.35 1.87 -7.05
C ARG A 424 -3.27 1.92 -5.84
N LEU A 425 -3.46 3.11 -5.25
CA LEU A 425 -4.34 3.33 -4.09
C LEU A 425 -5.80 2.94 -4.37
N ARG A 426 -6.32 3.17 -5.59
CA ARG A 426 -7.67 2.74 -5.96
C ARG A 426 -7.79 1.21 -6.01
N ARG A 427 -6.78 0.52 -6.53
CA ARG A 427 -6.74 -0.94 -6.59
C ARG A 427 -6.60 -1.54 -5.18
N GLU A 428 -5.77 -0.94 -4.34
CA GLU A 428 -5.65 -1.28 -2.91
C GLU A 428 -7.00 -1.13 -2.19
N ILE A 429 -7.71 -0.02 -2.39
CA ILE A 429 -9.06 0.19 -1.82
C ILE A 429 -10.04 -0.90 -2.27
N GLU A 430 -10.08 -1.24 -3.56
CA GLU A 430 -10.96 -2.30 -4.10
C GLU A 430 -10.70 -3.66 -3.41
N LEU A 431 -9.42 -4.03 -3.26
CA LEU A 431 -8.98 -5.24 -2.56
C LEU A 431 -9.36 -5.21 -1.06
N LEU A 432 -9.15 -4.07 -0.40
CA LEU A 432 -9.55 -3.85 1.00
C LEU A 432 -11.08 -3.82 1.19
N GLU A 433 -11.88 -3.61 0.14
CA GLU A 433 -13.33 -3.81 0.17
C GLU A 433 -13.70 -5.29 -0.02
N SER A 434 -13.06 -6.01 -0.94
CA SER A 434 -13.51 -7.35 -1.37
C SER A 434 -13.04 -8.53 -0.51
N ILE A 435 -11.79 -8.54 -0.01
CA ILE A 435 -11.14 -9.72 0.61
C ILE A 435 -11.64 -10.02 2.04
N ASP A 436 -12.83 -10.61 2.19
CA ASP A 436 -13.35 -10.97 3.54
C ASP A 436 -12.81 -12.32 4.06
N LEU A 437 -12.62 -13.30 3.17
CA LEU A 437 -12.22 -14.67 3.50
C LEU A 437 -10.88 -15.07 2.87
N ILE A 438 -10.09 -15.79 3.65
CA ILE A 438 -8.79 -16.36 3.29
C ILE A 438 -8.96 -17.86 3.11
N ARG A 439 -8.64 -18.39 1.92
CA ARG A 439 -8.88 -19.78 1.53
C ARG A 439 -7.59 -20.49 1.15
N CYS A 440 -7.54 -21.81 1.26
CA CYS A 440 -6.42 -22.61 0.74
C CYS A 440 -6.42 -22.57 -0.81
N LYS A 441 -5.29 -22.20 -1.40
CA LYS A 441 -5.10 -22.11 -2.87
C LYS A 441 -5.28 -23.44 -3.61
N SER A 442 -5.08 -24.58 -2.94
CA SER A 442 -5.15 -25.91 -3.55
C SER A 442 -6.54 -26.56 -3.50
N CYS A 443 -7.41 -26.15 -2.57
CA CYS A 443 -8.70 -26.83 -2.34
C CYS A 443 -9.84 -25.91 -1.84
N GLU A 444 -9.63 -24.59 -1.85
CA GLU A 444 -10.59 -23.53 -1.51
C GLU A 444 -11.20 -23.58 -0.10
N THR A 445 -10.71 -24.49 0.75
CA THR A 445 -11.10 -24.62 2.17
C THR A 445 -10.82 -23.29 2.88
N ILE A 446 -11.84 -22.73 3.55
CA ILE A 446 -11.73 -21.47 4.30
C ILE A 446 -10.81 -21.71 5.50
N ILE A 447 -9.72 -20.93 5.56
CA ILE A 447 -8.73 -21.00 6.64
C ILE A 447 -9.07 -19.95 7.70
N ALA A 448 -9.28 -18.70 7.31
CA ALA A 448 -9.49 -17.59 8.23
C ALA A 448 -10.35 -16.48 7.60
N LYS A 449 -10.76 -15.51 8.41
CA LYS A 449 -11.34 -14.24 7.98
C LYS A 449 -10.30 -13.14 8.05
N ARG A 450 -10.52 -12.04 7.32
CA ARG A 450 -9.74 -10.81 7.49
C ARG A 450 -9.74 -10.31 8.95
N SER A 451 -10.85 -10.49 9.67
CA SER A 451 -10.96 -10.13 11.10
C SER A 451 -10.10 -10.96 12.05
N ASP A 452 -9.55 -12.09 11.59
CA ASP A 452 -8.66 -12.94 12.39
C ASP A 452 -7.19 -12.50 12.29
N MET A 453 -6.88 -11.46 11.51
CA MET A 453 -5.52 -10.93 11.35
C MET A 453 -4.97 -10.35 12.66
N LEU A 454 -3.68 -10.59 12.89
CA LEU A 454 -2.94 -10.23 14.09
C LEU A 454 -1.61 -9.57 13.72
N VAL A 455 -1.20 -8.56 14.49
CA VAL A 455 0.07 -7.86 14.32
C VAL A 455 1.11 -8.44 15.28
N MET A 456 2.01 -9.30 14.79
CA MET A 456 3.19 -9.76 15.53
C MET A 456 4.49 -9.05 15.12
N SER A 457 4.40 -8.00 14.29
CA SER A 457 5.53 -7.25 13.75
C SER A 457 5.13 -5.78 13.62
N SER A 458 5.99 -4.83 14.00
CA SER A 458 5.66 -3.40 13.89
C SER A 458 5.58 -2.92 12.43
N GLU A 459 6.05 -3.73 11.47
CA GLU A 459 5.76 -3.53 10.05
C GLU A 459 4.35 -4.01 9.62
N GLY A 460 3.54 -4.55 10.53
CA GLY A 460 2.18 -5.02 10.27
C GLY A 460 2.00 -6.55 10.31
N PRO A 461 0.88 -7.06 9.80
CA PRO A 461 0.45 -8.46 9.96
C PRO A 461 1.03 -9.41 8.91
N LEU A 462 1.81 -8.90 7.93
CA LEU A 462 2.43 -9.68 6.87
C LEU A 462 3.88 -9.22 6.67
N SER A 463 4.85 -10.12 6.83
CA SER A 463 6.28 -9.81 6.67
C SER A 463 7.04 -11.01 6.07
N ALA A 464 8.18 -10.74 5.44
CA ALA A 464 9.05 -11.77 4.89
C ALA A 464 10.00 -12.31 5.97
N TYR A 465 10.17 -13.63 6.01
CA TYR A 465 11.11 -14.32 6.88
C TYR A 465 11.82 -15.42 6.09
N VAL A 466 13.08 -15.71 6.41
CA VAL A 466 13.84 -16.79 5.76
C VAL A 466 14.03 -17.97 6.71
N ASN A 467 14.04 -19.19 6.20
CA ASN A 467 14.29 -20.40 6.98
C ASN A 467 15.76 -20.86 6.88
N PRO A 468 16.22 -21.87 7.66
CA PRO A 468 17.61 -22.33 7.64
C PRO A 468 18.12 -22.77 6.26
N GLY A 469 17.22 -23.26 5.39
CA GLY A 469 17.52 -23.68 4.02
C GLY A 469 17.50 -22.56 2.98
N GLY A 470 17.45 -21.29 3.38
CA GLY A 470 17.47 -20.14 2.48
C GLY A 470 16.14 -19.81 1.79
N TYR A 471 15.06 -20.52 2.11
CA TYR A 471 13.74 -20.25 1.53
C TYR A 471 13.05 -19.10 2.26
N VAL A 472 12.73 -18.05 1.51
CA VAL A 472 11.92 -16.91 1.99
C VAL A 472 10.45 -17.27 1.97
N HIS A 473 9.72 -16.92 3.03
CA HIS A 473 8.28 -17.05 3.15
C HIS A 473 7.68 -15.69 3.52
N GLU A 474 6.69 -15.22 2.75
CA GLU A 474 5.81 -14.13 3.20
C GLU A 474 4.78 -14.72 4.18
N ILE A 475 4.91 -14.35 5.45
CA ILE A 475 4.11 -14.89 6.56
C ILE A 475 3.08 -13.87 7.01
N MET A 476 1.81 -14.29 6.99
CA MET A 476 0.69 -13.57 7.56
C MET A 476 0.35 -14.12 8.94
N THR A 477 0.27 -13.25 9.95
CA THR A 477 -0.07 -13.65 11.32
C THR A 477 -1.56 -13.52 11.61
N LEU A 478 -2.14 -14.57 12.20
CA LEU A 478 -3.56 -14.70 12.48
C LEU A 478 -3.79 -15.20 13.92
N TYR A 479 -4.77 -14.62 14.63
CA TYR A 479 -5.25 -15.15 15.90
C TYR A 479 -5.92 -16.53 15.73
N LYS A 480 -6.67 -16.72 14.63
CA LYS A 480 -7.45 -17.93 14.38
C LYS A 480 -7.24 -18.43 12.96
N ALA A 481 -7.07 -19.74 12.83
CA ALA A 481 -7.12 -20.47 11.58
C ALA A 481 -7.89 -21.78 11.80
N ASN A 482 -8.61 -22.22 10.77
CA ASN A 482 -9.46 -23.40 10.76
C ASN A 482 -9.02 -24.34 9.62
N GLY A 483 -9.42 -25.62 9.68
CA GLY A 483 -9.11 -26.57 8.61
C GLY A 483 -7.61 -26.88 8.47
N LEU A 484 -6.83 -26.70 9.54
CA LEU A 484 -5.40 -27.01 9.62
C LEU A 484 -5.16 -28.23 10.53
N ALA A 485 -4.16 -29.04 10.17
CA ALA A 485 -3.66 -30.17 10.95
C ALA A 485 -2.17 -29.96 11.24
N LEU A 486 -1.77 -30.18 12.49
CA LEU A 486 -0.40 -30.05 12.96
C LEU A 486 0.42 -31.30 12.63
N VAL A 487 1.72 -31.11 12.34
CA VAL A 487 2.67 -32.16 11.99
C VAL A 487 3.98 -31.95 12.76
N GLY A 488 4.41 -32.98 13.49
CA GLY A 488 5.61 -32.96 14.32
C GLY A 488 5.40 -32.38 15.71
N SER A 489 6.49 -32.34 16.49
CA SER A 489 6.58 -31.64 17.78
C SER A 489 6.69 -30.12 17.60
N ALA A 490 6.63 -29.38 18.71
CA ALA A 490 6.96 -27.96 18.72
C ALA A 490 8.48 -27.79 18.86
N ALA A 491 9.09 -27.03 17.94
CA ALA A 491 10.53 -26.73 17.93
C ALA A 491 10.76 -25.24 18.22
N THR A 492 11.92 -24.88 18.79
CA THR A 492 12.27 -23.47 19.06
C THR A 492 13.31 -22.91 18.10
N ASP A 493 13.97 -23.79 17.38
CA ASP A 493 15.14 -23.51 16.56
C ASP A 493 14.75 -22.67 15.35
N TYR A 494 15.53 -21.61 15.11
CA TYR A 494 15.26 -20.64 14.05
C TYR A 494 13.86 -19.99 14.09
N SER A 495 13.21 -19.93 15.27
CA SER A 495 11.91 -19.30 15.43
C SER A 495 11.96 -17.80 15.13
N TRP A 496 11.15 -17.35 14.18
CA TRP A 496 11.04 -15.95 13.77
C TRP A 496 10.44 -15.02 14.83
N PHE A 497 9.77 -15.59 15.85
CA PHE A 497 9.12 -14.88 16.93
C PHE A 497 9.71 -15.35 18.27
N PRO A 498 10.73 -14.65 18.80
CA PRO A 498 11.40 -15.06 20.05
C PRO A 498 10.41 -15.25 21.21
N GLY A 499 10.58 -16.34 21.96
CA GLY A 499 9.65 -16.75 23.02
C GLY A 499 8.51 -17.69 22.55
N TYR A 500 8.36 -17.93 21.24
CA TYR A 500 7.44 -18.92 20.69
C TYR A 500 8.18 -20.13 20.10
N ALA A 501 7.64 -21.33 20.36
CA ALA A 501 7.96 -22.54 19.62
C ALA A 501 7.00 -22.69 18.42
N TRP A 502 7.46 -23.27 17.32
CA TRP A 502 6.65 -23.48 16.11
C TRP A 502 6.36 -24.97 15.85
N THR A 503 5.20 -25.26 15.26
CA THR A 503 4.81 -26.59 14.77
C THR A 503 4.26 -26.46 13.36
N ILE A 504 4.63 -27.37 12.46
CA ILE A 504 4.23 -27.30 11.04
C ILE A 504 2.71 -27.47 10.92
N ALA A 505 2.05 -26.59 10.17
CA ALA A 505 0.62 -26.64 9.89
C ALA A 505 0.35 -26.97 8.41
N THR A 506 -0.44 -28.01 8.17
CA THR A 506 -0.90 -28.45 6.84
C THR A 506 -2.40 -28.25 6.69
N CYS A 507 -2.91 -28.08 5.48
CA CYS A 507 -4.35 -28.09 5.25
C CYS A 507 -4.91 -29.50 5.54
N ALA A 508 -5.89 -29.61 6.43
CA ALA A 508 -6.50 -30.88 6.80
C ALA A 508 -7.10 -31.62 5.57
N THR A 509 -7.62 -30.87 4.60
CA THR A 509 -8.25 -31.37 3.37
C THR A 509 -7.24 -31.90 2.34
N CYS A 510 -6.30 -31.06 1.88
CA CYS A 510 -5.40 -31.37 0.76
C CYS A 510 -3.94 -31.67 1.14
N LYS A 511 -3.62 -31.61 2.44
CA LYS A 511 -2.27 -31.83 3.02
C LYS A 511 -1.16 -30.87 2.59
N THR A 512 -1.42 -29.93 1.69
CA THR A 512 -0.51 -28.82 1.39
C THR A 512 -0.07 -28.11 2.67
N GLN A 513 1.24 -27.92 2.86
CA GLN A 513 1.76 -27.14 3.99
C GLN A 513 1.26 -25.69 3.87
N MET A 514 0.57 -25.21 4.89
CA MET A 514 0.00 -23.86 4.92
C MET A 514 0.89 -22.88 5.68
N GLY A 515 1.60 -23.34 6.70
CA GLY A 515 2.45 -22.49 7.53
C GLY A 515 2.80 -23.18 8.85
N TRP A 516 2.67 -22.45 9.95
CA TRP A 516 3.04 -22.90 11.29
C TRP A 516 2.05 -22.40 12.34
N LEU A 517 1.86 -23.19 13.41
CA LEU A 517 1.32 -22.73 14.69
C LEU A 517 2.50 -22.28 15.55
N PHE A 518 2.44 -21.08 16.12
CA PHE A 518 3.38 -20.56 17.09
C PHE A 518 2.75 -20.60 18.48
N THR A 519 3.38 -21.28 19.44
CA THR A 519 2.90 -21.48 20.81
C THR A 519 3.88 -20.83 21.79
N ALA A 520 3.36 -20.03 22.71
CA ALA A 520 4.17 -19.29 23.69
C ALA A 520 4.84 -20.25 24.68
N ARG A 521 6.15 -20.07 24.92
CA ARG A 521 6.90 -20.87 25.90
C ARG A 521 6.62 -20.49 27.36
N ASN A 522 6.15 -19.26 27.60
CA ASN A 522 5.84 -18.73 28.92
C ASN A 522 4.35 -18.35 29.01
N LYS A 523 3.66 -18.77 30.08
CA LYS A 523 2.24 -18.46 30.34
C LYS A 523 1.95 -16.94 30.40
N GLN A 524 2.95 -16.13 30.74
CA GLN A 524 2.88 -14.67 30.76
C GLN A 524 2.88 -14.06 29.35
N LEU A 525 3.48 -14.71 28.35
CA LEU A 525 3.58 -14.16 27.00
C LEU A 525 2.24 -14.30 26.27
N LYS A 526 1.81 -13.22 25.61
CA LYS A 526 0.51 -13.13 24.95
C LYS A 526 0.66 -12.61 23.50
N PRO A 527 -0.06 -13.20 22.54
CA PRO A 527 -1.03 -14.29 22.70
C PRO A 527 -0.40 -15.63 23.09
N SER A 528 -1.15 -16.52 23.73
CA SER A 528 -0.62 -17.85 24.12
C SER A 528 -0.30 -18.75 22.92
N TYR A 529 -0.96 -18.50 21.79
CA TYR A 529 -0.61 -19.06 20.50
C TYR A 529 -1.13 -18.14 19.38
N PHE A 530 -0.56 -18.27 18.18
CA PHE A 530 -1.08 -17.67 16.94
C PHE A 530 -0.61 -18.48 15.73
N TRP A 531 -1.20 -18.23 14.56
CA TRP A 531 -0.84 -18.91 13.32
C TRP A 531 -0.02 -17.99 12.42
N GLY A 532 1.06 -18.51 11.83
CA GLY A 532 1.81 -17.86 10.75
C GLY A 532 1.59 -18.62 9.45
N ILE A 533 0.80 -18.05 8.53
CA ILE A 533 0.38 -18.71 7.28
C ILE A 533 1.12 -18.10 6.09
N ARG A 534 1.60 -18.96 5.17
CA ARG A 534 2.32 -18.55 3.96
C ARG A 534 1.38 -17.92 2.94
N SER A 535 1.61 -16.66 2.58
CA SER A 535 0.76 -15.92 1.63
C SER A 535 0.63 -16.62 0.27
N CYS A 536 1.71 -17.25 -0.22
CA CYS A 536 1.74 -18.01 -1.47
C CYS A 536 0.75 -19.20 -1.53
N GLN A 537 0.25 -19.68 -0.38
CA GLN A 537 -0.71 -20.79 -0.25
C GLN A 537 -2.16 -20.33 -0.11
N LEU A 538 -2.40 -19.03 -0.19
CA LEU A 538 -3.72 -18.44 -0.03
C LEU A 538 -4.34 -18.08 -1.38
N ALA A 539 -5.63 -18.39 -1.49
CA ALA A 539 -6.53 -17.80 -2.48
C ALA A 539 -7.42 -16.78 -1.77
N GLU A 540 -7.62 -15.64 -2.44
CA GLU A 540 -8.54 -14.60 -2.01
C GLU A 540 -9.94 -14.90 -2.53
N GLU A 541 -10.96 -14.63 -1.73
CA GLU A 541 -12.31 -14.46 -2.25
C GLU A 541 -12.56 -13.00 -2.60
N ILE A 542 -12.41 -12.65 -3.88
CA ILE A 542 -12.87 -11.36 -4.39
C ILE A 542 -14.40 -11.46 -4.49
N ARG A 543 -15.11 -10.82 -3.56
CA ARG A 543 -16.55 -10.58 -3.68
C ARG A 543 -16.81 -9.81 -4.97
N GLN A 544 -17.32 -10.49 -5.99
CA GLN A 544 -17.84 -9.84 -7.20
C GLN A 544 -19.11 -9.08 -6.80
N ASN A 545 -19.00 -7.76 -6.71
CA ASN A 545 -20.16 -6.88 -6.57
C ASN A 545 -20.93 -6.90 -7.90
N LEU A 546 -22.00 -7.70 -7.95
CA LEU A 546 -22.99 -7.74 -9.03
C LEU A 546 -24.01 -6.59 -8.89
#